data_AF-A0A4Y1ZB75-F1
#
_entry.id   AF-A0A4Y1ZB75-F1
#
_cell.length_a   1.000
_cell.length_b   1.000
_cell.length_c   1.000
_cell.angle_alpha   90.00
_cell.angle_beta   90.00
_cell.angle_gamma   90.00
#
_symmetry.space_group_name_H-M   'P 1'
#
loop_
_entity.id
_entity.type
_entity.pdbx_description
1 polymer ?
#
loop_
_entity_poly.entity_id
_entity_poly.type
_entity_poly.pdbx_seq_one_letter_code
_entity_poly.pdbx_strand_id
1 'polypeptide(L)' 'MIIDRFGLDNKDELTQREIAKKLSISRSYVSRIEKRALMKLFHEIYRKTNQ' A
#
# COMPACT_ATOMS: atom_id res chain seq x y z
N MET A 1 7.25 -0.81 -1.75
CA MET A 1 6.08 -1.39 -1.04
C MET A 1 4.81 -1.28 -1.87
N ILE A 2 4.18 -0.10 -2.04
CA ILE A 2 2.89 0.03 -2.77
C ILE A 2 3.05 -0.37 -4.25
N ILE A 3 4.15 0.05 -4.88
CA ILE A 3 4.48 -0.36 -6.25
C ILE A 3 4.58 -1.89 -6.36
N ASP A 4 5.38 -2.51 -5.49
CA ASP A 4 5.51 -3.98 -5.45
C ASP A 4 4.18 -4.66 -5.07
N ARG A 5 3.34 -4.06 -4.23
CA ARG A 5 2.10 -4.69 -3.73
C ARG A 5 1.04 -4.84 -4.81
N PHE A 6 0.97 -3.87 -5.72
CA PHE A 6 -0.05 -3.75 -6.76
C PHE A 6 0.52 -3.91 -8.17
N GLY A 7 1.76 -4.37 -8.31
CA GLY A 7 2.41 -4.58 -9.60
C GLY A 7 2.50 -3.32 -10.48
N LEU A 8 2.70 -2.15 -9.85
CA LEU A 8 2.85 -0.90 -10.58
C LEU A 8 4.26 -0.80 -11.18
N ASP A 9 4.46 0.10 -12.14
CA ASP A 9 5.78 0.37 -12.74
C ASP A 9 6.41 -0.89 -13.38
N ASN A 10 5.58 -1.70 -14.06
CA ASN A 10 5.95 -2.98 -14.68
C ASN A 10 6.64 -3.97 -13.73
N LYS A 11 6.28 -3.94 -12.44
CA LYS A 11 6.75 -4.93 -11.45
C LYS A 11 5.69 -6.00 -11.23
N ASP A 12 6.13 -7.18 -10.86
CA ASP A 12 5.21 -8.21 -10.38
C ASP A 12 4.62 -7.84 -9.02
N GLU A 13 3.37 -8.24 -8.80
CA GLU A 13 2.74 -8.07 -7.50
C GLU A 13 3.34 -9.01 -6.45
N LEU A 14 3.55 -8.47 -5.26
CA LEU A 14 4.02 -9.21 -4.09
C LEU A 14 2.96 -9.22 -3.01
N THR A 15 2.85 -10.33 -2.30
CA THR A 15 2.01 -10.43 -1.11
C THR A 15 2.58 -9.61 0.05
N GLN A 16 1.75 -9.29 1.05
CA GLN A 16 2.22 -8.65 2.29
C GLN A 16 3.34 -9.43 2.97
N ARG A 17 3.33 -10.77 2.88
CA ARG A 17 4.35 -11.63 3.51
C ARG A 17 5.69 -11.53 2.78
N GLU A 18 5.68 -11.48 1.46
CA GLU A 18 6.88 -11.32 0.65
C GLU A 18 7.49 -9.94 0.81
N ILE A 19 6.65 -8.90 0.84
CA ILE A 19 7.06 -7.53 1.13
C ILE A 19 7.67 -7.41 2.52
N ALA A 20 7.04 -8.02 3.53
CA ALA A 20 7.55 -8.01 4.91
C ALA A 20 8.95 -8.64 4.99
N LYS A 21 9.16 -9.78 4.32
CA LYS A 21 10.47 -10.43 4.20
C LYS A 21 11.49 -9.54 3.46
N LYS A 22 11.11 -8.99 2.30
CA LYS A 22 11.96 -8.13 1.46
C LYS A 22 12.46 -6.89 2.20
N LEU A 23 11.63 -6.31 3.06
CA LEU A 23 11.92 -5.09 3.80
C LEU A 23 12.39 -5.33 5.25
N SER A 24 12.54 -6.60 5.66
CA SER A 24 12.89 -6.98 7.05
C SER A 24 12.01 -6.31 8.13
N ILE A 25 10.71 -6.24 7.88
CA ILE A 25 9.70 -5.71 8.81
C ILE A 25 8.62 -6.74 9.08
N SER A 26 7.83 -6.54 10.15
CA SER A 26 6.69 -7.42 10.41
C SER A 26 5.58 -7.25 9.36
N ARG A 27 4.89 -8.34 9.03
CA ARG A 27 3.68 -8.32 8.18
C ARG A 27 2.64 -7.34 8.71
N SER A 28 2.49 -7.23 10.03
CA SER A 28 1.56 -6.27 10.65
C SER A 28 1.95 -4.82 10.34
N TYR A 29 3.25 -4.51 10.17
CA TYR A 29 3.68 -3.17 9.78
C TYR A 29 3.33 -2.85 8.33
N VAL A 30 3.48 -3.82 7.41
CA VAL A 30 3.01 -3.69 6.03
C VAL A 30 1.51 -3.37 6.00
N SER A 31 0.70 -4.12 6.75
CA SER A 31 -0.75 -3.87 6.87
C SER A 31 -1.07 -2.48 7.42
N ARG A 32 -0.31 -1.99 8.42
CA ARG A 32 -0.48 -0.62 8.94
C ARG A 32 -0.19 0.44 7.88
N ILE A 33 0.84 0.25 7.06
CA ILE A 33 1.19 1.19 5.98
C ILE A 33 0.09 1.21 4.92
N GLU A 34 -0.41 0.04 4.49
CA GLU A 34 -1.51 -0.07 3.52
C GLU A 34 -2.77 0.65 4.02
N LYS A 35 -3.16 0.42 5.28
CA LYS A 35 -4.31 1.11 5.89
C LYS A 35 -4.14 2.62 5.85
N ARG A 36 -2.96 3.14 6.19
CA ARG A 36 -2.70 4.60 6.16
C ARG A 36 -2.74 5.16 4.73
N ALA A 37 -2.20 4.44 3.76
CA ALA A 37 -2.20 4.87 2.36
C ALA A 37 -3.63 4.92 1.78
N LEU A 38 -4.42 3.86 2.00
CA LEU A 38 -5.82 3.78 1.56
C LEU A 38 -6.68 4.88 2.19
N MET A 39 -6.49 5.15 3.48
CA MET A 39 -7.21 6.25 4.14
C MET A 39 -6.85 7.59 3.50
N LYS A 40 -5.57 7.90 3.27
CA LYS A 40 -5.19 9.15 2.62
C LYS A 40 -5.81 9.29 1.23
N LEU A 41 -5.78 8.22 0.42
CA LEU A 41 -6.38 8.20 -0.90
C LEU A 41 -7.90 8.44 -0.84
N PHE A 42 -8.59 7.74 0.06
CA PHE A 42 -10.03 7.90 0.26
C PHE A 42 -10.41 9.34 0.63
N HIS A 43 -9.70 9.95 1.59
CA HIS A 43 -9.96 11.34 2.00
C HIS A 43 -9.73 12.32 0.85
N GLU A 44 -8.70 12.10 0.03
CA GLU A 44 -8.41 12.97 -1.10
C GLU A 44 -9.45 12.84 -2.21
N ILE A 45 -9.87 11.62 -2.54
CA ILE A 45 -10.96 11.38 -3.49
C ILE A 45 -12.24 12.06 -3.00
N TYR A 46 -12.62 11.83 -1.73
CA TYR A 46 -13.82 12.42 -1.15
C TYR A 46 -13.77 13.96 -1.14
N ARG A 47 -12.62 14.56 -0.85
CA ARG A 47 -12.45 16.02 -0.93
C ARG A 47 -12.69 16.53 -2.35
N LYS A 48 -12.18 15.84 -3.37
CA LYS A 48 -12.32 16.22 -4.78
C LYS A 48 -13.73 16.03 -5.34
N THR A 49 -14.50 15.04 -4.86
CA THR A 49 -15.89 14.84 -5.31
C THR A 49 -16.89 15.78 -4.66
N ASN A 50 -16.55 16.40 -3.53
CA ASN A 50 -17.42 17.35 -2.81
C ASN A 50 -16.98 18.82 -3.01
N GLN A 51 -16.21 19.07 -4.07
CA GLN A 51 -15.75 20.39 -4.50
C GLN A 51 -16.26 20.66 -5.91
#